data_AF-A0A5N6SYI6-F1
#
_entry.id   AF-A0A5N6SYI6-F1
#
_cell.length_a   1.000
_cell.length_b   1.000
_cell.length_c   1.000
_cell.angle_alpha   90.00
_cell.angle_beta   90.00
_cell.angle_gamma   90.00
#
_symmetry.space_group_name_H-M   'P 1'
#
loop_
_entity.id
_entity.type
_entity.pdbx_description
1 polymer ?
#
loop_
_entity_poly.entity_id
_entity_poly.type
_entity_poly.pdbx_seq_one_letter_code
_entity_poly.pdbx_strand_id
1 'polypeptide(L)'
;MLEKGADIESTDLDCSTPLICAASHGHEDVVRLLLERGADLEDEDDEECTPVIWAASQGHEAVVRLLIEKGPPLLECANGHGKTALTYAIEGEYESVVNLQLEYGARKEYTHGEYPQYPPLLRYSITHRHVERYATVASM
;
A
#
# COMPACT_ATOMS: atom_id res chain seq x y z
N MET A 1 7.68 24.52 24.54
CA MET A 1 6.37 24.25 25.17
C MET A 1 5.53 23.51 24.15
N LEU A 2 5.33 22.22 24.36
CA LEU A 2 4.45 21.37 23.55
C LEU A 2 3.03 21.55 24.08
N GLU A 3 2.27 22.42 23.43
CA GLU A 3 0.86 22.62 23.73
C GLU A 3 0.11 22.64 22.41
N LYS A 4 -0.53 21.52 22.11
CA LYS A 4 -1.93 21.44 21.71
C LYS A 4 -2.29 19.96 21.57
N GLY A 5 -3.29 19.55 22.34
CA GLY A 5 -3.80 18.19 22.36
C GLY A 5 -4.21 17.75 20.97
N ALA A 6 -3.40 16.86 20.39
CA ALA A 6 -3.92 15.88 19.48
C ALA A 6 -4.86 15.00 20.29
N ASP A 7 -6.11 14.90 19.84
CA ASP A 7 -7.05 13.87 20.28
C ASP A 7 -6.37 12.51 20.04
N ILE A 8 -5.75 11.95 21.08
CA ILE A 8 -5.17 10.60 21.07
C ILE A 8 -6.27 9.53 21.21
N GLU A 9 -7.54 9.95 21.33
CA GLU A 9 -8.71 9.09 21.44
C GLU A 9 -9.39 8.80 20.08
N SER A 10 -8.67 8.92 18.97
CA SER A 10 -8.97 8.08 17.81
C SER A 10 -8.36 6.73 18.12
N THR A 11 -9.17 5.82 18.64
CA THR A 11 -8.85 4.41 18.81
C THR A 11 -8.44 3.83 17.46
N ASP A 12 -7.17 3.97 17.10
CA ASP A 12 -6.52 3.17 16.07
C ASP A 12 -6.16 1.83 16.71
N LEU A 13 -7.21 1.10 17.11
CA LEU A 13 -7.11 -0.24 17.70
C LEU A 13 -6.61 -1.27 16.68
N ASP A 14 -6.44 -0.86 15.43
CA ASP A 14 -6.07 -1.72 14.30
C ASP A 14 -4.58 -1.57 13.92
N CYS A 15 -3.87 -0.56 14.44
CA CYS A 15 -2.42 -0.43 14.26
C CYS A 15 -1.63 -1.44 15.09
N SER A 16 -1.36 -2.60 14.50
CA SER A 16 -0.58 -3.65 15.17
C SER A 16 0.86 -3.25 15.49
N THR A 17 1.46 -2.31 14.73
CA THR A 17 2.83 -1.83 14.99
C THR A 17 2.99 -0.31 14.82
N PRO A 18 3.99 0.31 15.48
CA PRO A 18 4.30 1.72 15.29
C PRO A 18 4.63 2.08 13.84
N LEU A 19 5.20 1.15 13.07
CA LEU A 19 5.53 1.36 11.66
C LEU A 19 4.27 1.39 10.79
N ILE A 20 3.33 0.47 11.01
CA ILE A 20 2.01 0.46 10.35
C ILE A 20 1.29 1.79 10.60
N CYS A 21 1.28 2.24 11.86
CA CYS A 21 0.62 3.49 12.24
C CYS A 21 1.25 4.74 11.62
N ALA A 22 2.59 4.81 11.61
CA ALA A 22 3.29 5.90 10.95
C ALA A 22 3.08 5.87 9.43
N ALA A 23 2.98 4.68 8.84
CA ALA A 23 2.78 4.51 7.41
C ALA A 23 1.35 4.87 6.96
N SER A 24 0.32 4.46 7.70
CA SER A 24 -1.09 4.80 7.43
C SER A 24 -1.35 6.30 7.49
N HIS A 25 -0.63 7.01 8.37
CA HIS A 25 -0.73 8.47 8.53
C HIS A 25 0.25 9.29 7.67
N GLY A 26 1.09 8.64 6.86
CA GLY A 26 2.03 9.35 5.99
C GLY A 26 3.17 10.06 6.73
N HIS A 27 3.49 9.64 7.96
CA HIS A 27 4.50 10.28 8.81
C HIS A 27 5.93 9.87 8.41
N GLU A 28 6.41 10.42 7.29
CA GLU A 28 7.70 10.09 6.66
C GLU A 28 8.88 10.08 7.65
N ASP A 29 9.03 11.13 8.46
CA ASP A 29 10.14 11.24 9.42
C ASP A 29 10.08 10.16 10.50
N VAL A 30 8.88 9.78 10.93
CA VAL A 30 8.66 8.73 11.93
C VAL A 30 8.94 7.37 11.32
N VAL A 31 8.47 7.11 10.10
CA VAL A 31 8.78 5.89 9.33
C VAL A 31 10.30 5.74 9.19
N ARG A 32 11.00 6.77 8.74
CA ARG A 32 12.46 6.76 8.60
C ARG A 32 13.16 6.40 9.91
N LEU A 33 12.76 7.05 11.01
CA LEU A 33 13.31 6.79 12.33
C LEU A 33 13.07 5.35 12.79
N LEU A 34 11.88 4.80 12.57
CA LEU A 34 11.55 3.43 12.94
C LEU A 34 12.38 2.41 12.14
N LEU A 35 12.56 2.64 10.83
CA LEU A 35 13.40 1.79 9.98
C LEU A 35 14.87 1.84 10.39
N GLU A 36 15.40 3.00 10.78
CA GLU A 36 16.75 3.14 11.33
C GLU A 36 16.95 2.37 12.65
N ARG A 37 15.86 2.11 13.38
CA ARG A 37 15.87 1.32 14.62
C ARG A 37 15.61 -0.17 14.39
N GLY A 38 15.49 -0.59 13.14
CA GLY A 38 15.26 -1.99 12.78
C GLY A 38 13.82 -2.44 12.98
N ALA A 39 12.84 -1.55 12.81
CA ALA A 39 11.44 -1.96 12.68
C ALA A 39 11.29 -2.95 11.51
N ASP A 40 10.46 -3.97 11.71
CA ASP A 40 10.21 -4.98 10.68
C ASP A 40 9.27 -4.41 9.62
N LEU A 41 9.66 -4.56 8.36
CA LEU A 41 8.88 -4.11 7.20
C LEU A 41 7.79 -5.12 6.81
N GLU A 42 7.95 -6.36 7.24
CA GLU A 42 7.04 -7.48 6.99
C GLU A 42 6.04 -7.67 8.14
N ASP A 43 6.08 -6.80 9.17
CA ASP A 43 5.06 -6.80 10.20
C ASP A 43 3.68 -6.54 9.58
N GLU A 44 2.71 -7.34 10.00
CA GLU A 44 1.33 -7.30 9.51
C GLU A 44 0.39 -7.04 10.69
N ASP A 45 -0.77 -6.44 10.39
CA ASP A 45 -1.86 -6.35 11.35
C ASP A 45 -2.81 -7.56 11.29
N ASP A 46 -3.91 -7.49 12.05
CA ASP A 46 -4.91 -8.55 12.11
C ASP A 46 -5.62 -8.80 10.76
N GLU A 47 -5.51 -7.90 9.79
CA GLU A 47 -6.01 -8.07 8.41
C GLU A 47 -4.91 -8.55 7.44
N GLU A 48 -3.72 -8.92 7.95
CA GLU A 48 -2.53 -9.27 7.18
C GLU A 48 -2.03 -8.08 6.32
N CYS A 49 -2.29 -6.83 6.75
CA CYS A 49 -1.83 -5.65 6.03
C CYS A 49 -0.44 -5.20 6.51
N THR A 50 0.49 -5.12 5.57
CA THR A 50 1.84 -4.56 5.81
C THR A 50 1.84 -3.02 5.79
N PRO A 51 2.88 -2.36 6.34
CA PRO A 51 3.05 -0.91 6.27
C PRO A 51 2.93 -0.34 4.85
N VAL A 52 3.41 -1.06 3.82
CA VAL A 52 3.35 -0.59 2.43
C VAL A 52 1.92 -0.63 1.87
N ILE A 53 1.10 -1.60 2.29
CA ILE A 53 -0.31 -1.68 1.90
C ILE A 53 -1.06 -0.48 2.46
N TRP A 54 -0.85 -0.14 3.73
CA TRP A 54 -1.45 1.05 4.37
C TRP A 54 -1.00 2.37 3.76
N ALA A 55 0.31 2.52 3.51
CA ALA A 55 0.81 3.74 2.86
C ALA A 55 0.23 3.90 1.44
N ALA A 56 0.06 2.80 0.71
CA ALA A 56 -0.48 2.82 -0.64
C ALA A 56 -1.99 3.05 -0.68
N SER A 57 -2.76 2.48 0.26
CA SER A 57 -4.22 2.68 0.36
C SER A 57 -4.60 4.11 0.75
N GLN A 58 -3.66 4.88 1.29
CA GLN A 58 -3.83 6.28 1.64
C GLN A 58 -3.08 7.25 0.71
N GLY A 59 -2.38 6.74 -0.32
CA GLY A 59 -1.72 7.57 -1.33
C GLY A 59 -0.42 8.24 -0.88
N HIS A 60 0.21 7.77 0.19
CA HIS A 60 1.41 8.38 0.78
C HIS A 60 2.69 8.01 0.00
N GLU A 61 2.88 8.60 -1.17
CA GLU A 61 3.99 8.30 -2.10
C GLU A 61 5.37 8.27 -1.43
N ALA A 62 5.70 9.29 -0.62
CA ALA A 62 7.00 9.39 0.02
C ALA A 62 7.26 8.23 0.99
N VAL A 63 6.23 7.81 1.74
CA VAL A 63 6.31 6.65 2.63
C VAL A 63 6.42 5.36 1.83
N VAL A 64 5.60 5.18 0.79
CA VAL A 64 5.67 4.02 -0.10
C VAL A 64 7.08 3.87 -0.69
N ARG A 65 7.69 4.97 -1.15
CA ARG A 65 9.06 4.99 -1.67
C ARG A 65 10.06 4.52 -0.62
N LEU A 66 10.00 5.07 0.59
CA LEU A 66 10.91 4.69 1.67
C LEU A 66 10.80 3.20 2.04
N LEU A 67 9.59 2.66 2.09
CA LEU A 67 9.36 1.26 2.44
C LEU A 67 9.88 0.32 1.34
N ILE A 68 9.59 0.61 0.07
CA ILE A 68 10.05 -0.21 -1.07
C ILE A 68 11.57 -0.18 -1.22
N GLU A 69 12.20 0.99 -1.04
CA GLU A 69 13.67 1.13 -1.10
C GLU A 69 14.39 0.27 -0.05
N LYS A 70 13.72 -0.03 1.07
CA LYS A 70 14.26 -0.88 2.14
C LYS A 70 13.90 -2.35 1.98
N GLY A 71 12.86 -2.68 1.22
CA GLY A 71 12.40 -4.05 0.99
C GLY A 71 11.55 -4.23 -0.27
N PRO A 72 12.15 -4.61 -1.43
CA PRO A 72 11.41 -4.92 -2.65
C PRO A 72 10.36 -6.06 -2.57
N PRO A 73 10.52 -7.13 -1.74
CA PRO A 73 9.55 -8.24 -1.69
C PRO A 73 8.13 -7.82 -1.29
N LEU A 74 7.99 -6.68 -0.62
CA LEU A 74 6.73 -6.22 -0.02
C LEU A 74 5.65 -5.87 -1.05
N LEU A 75 6.04 -5.60 -2.31
CA LEU A 75 5.10 -5.23 -3.38
C LEU A 75 4.20 -6.39 -3.82
N GLU A 76 4.66 -7.62 -3.60
CA GLU A 76 3.93 -8.83 -3.97
C GLU A 76 3.16 -9.44 -2.78
N CYS A 77 3.33 -8.88 -1.57
CA CYS A 77 2.56 -9.29 -0.41
C CYS A 77 1.10 -8.86 -0.58
N ALA A 78 0.19 -9.81 -0.37
CA ALA A 78 -1.24 -9.58 -0.37
C ALA A 78 -1.77 -9.82 1.05
N ASN A 79 -2.72 -8.98 1.47
CA ASN A 79 -3.39 -9.14 2.75
C ASN A 79 -4.40 -10.30 2.74
N GLY A 80 -5.15 -10.49 3.84
CA GLY A 80 -6.12 -11.57 3.98
C GLY A 80 -7.29 -11.51 2.98
N HIS A 81 -7.44 -10.38 2.27
CA HIS A 81 -8.39 -10.17 1.18
C HIS A 81 -7.79 -10.41 -0.22
N GLY A 82 -6.55 -10.86 -0.31
CA GLY A 82 -5.83 -11.04 -1.57
C GLY A 82 -5.49 -9.72 -2.27
N LYS A 83 -5.49 -8.59 -1.55
CA LYS A 83 -5.17 -7.26 -2.11
C LYS A 83 -3.72 -6.88 -1.80
N THR A 84 -3.01 -6.42 -2.83
CA THR A 84 -1.65 -5.87 -2.71
C THR A 84 -1.68 -4.35 -2.58
N ALA A 85 -0.52 -3.76 -2.24
CA ALA A 85 -0.33 -2.32 -2.23
C ALA A 85 -0.71 -1.66 -3.58
N LEU A 86 -0.50 -2.36 -4.71
CA LEU A 86 -0.84 -1.87 -6.04
C LEU A 86 -2.35 -1.84 -6.26
N THR A 87 -3.06 -2.88 -5.83
CA THR A 87 -4.52 -2.93 -5.91
C THR A 87 -5.16 -1.78 -5.15
N TYR A 88 -4.70 -1.50 -3.93
CA TYR A 88 -5.18 -0.36 -3.15
C TYR A 88 -4.82 1.00 -3.76
N ALA A 89 -3.61 1.15 -4.30
CA ALA A 89 -3.22 2.39 -4.99
C ALA A 89 -4.09 2.68 -6.22
N ILE A 90 -4.49 1.63 -6.95
CA ILE A 90 -5.40 1.72 -8.10
C ILE A 90 -6.83 2.06 -7.64
N GLU A 91 -7.34 1.37 -6.62
CA GLU A 91 -8.70 1.62 -6.07
C GLU A 91 -8.83 3.04 -5.50
N GLY A 92 -7.77 3.56 -4.89
CA GLY A 92 -7.71 4.94 -4.37
C GLY A 92 -7.35 6.00 -5.41
N GLU A 93 -7.15 5.62 -6.68
CA GLU A 93 -6.79 6.54 -7.77
C GLU A 93 -5.46 7.32 -7.54
N TYR A 94 -4.52 6.73 -6.80
CA TYR A 94 -3.24 7.37 -6.46
C TYR A 94 -2.20 7.16 -7.56
N GLU A 95 -2.34 7.91 -8.65
CA GLU A 95 -1.50 7.82 -9.87
C GLU A 95 0.00 7.78 -9.58
N SER A 96 0.49 8.66 -8.70
CA SER A 96 1.91 8.70 -8.35
C SER A 96 2.39 7.42 -7.66
N VAL A 97 1.56 6.87 -6.77
CA VAL A 97 1.87 5.62 -6.05
C VAL A 97 1.83 4.43 -6.99
N VAL A 98 0.83 4.36 -7.88
CA VAL A 98 0.74 3.32 -8.92
C VAL A 98 1.99 3.33 -9.80
N ASN A 99 2.39 4.50 -10.31
CA ASN A 99 3.58 4.63 -11.16
C ASN A 99 4.85 4.25 -10.41
N LEU A 100 5.00 4.68 -9.16
CA LEU A 100 6.13 4.33 -8.30
C LEU A 100 6.24 2.82 -8.10
N GLN A 101 5.14 2.14 -7.77
CA GLN A 101 5.17 0.70 -7.55
C GLN A 101 5.47 -0.07 -8.84
N LEU A 102 4.94 0.37 -9.99
CA LEU A 102 5.25 -0.20 -11.29
C LEU A 102 6.73 0.00 -11.68
N GLU A 103 7.31 1.16 -11.37
CA GLU A 103 8.73 1.47 -11.59
C GLU A 103 9.64 0.50 -10.79
N TYR A 104 9.25 0.16 -9.57
CA TYR A 104 9.96 -0.80 -8.72
C TYR A 104 9.60 -2.27 -9.00
N GLY A 105 8.80 -2.54 -10.04
CA GLY A 105 8.56 -3.89 -10.55
C GLY A 105 7.34 -4.61 -9.97
N ALA A 106 6.42 -3.90 -9.30
CA ALA A 106 5.14 -4.47 -8.86
C ALA A 106 4.36 -5.04 -10.05
N ARG A 107 3.88 -6.28 -9.91
CA ARG A 107 3.08 -6.92 -10.95
C ARG A 107 1.63 -6.49 -10.84
N LYS A 108 1.01 -6.19 -11.99
CA LYS A 108 -0.43 -5.86 -12.09
C LYS A 108 -1.36 -7.03 -11.74
N GLU A 109 -0.84 -8.23 -11.51
CA GLU A 109 -1.63 -9.45 -11.37
C GLU A 109 -1.31 -10.21 -10.08
N TYR A 110 -2.14 -10.00 -9.06
CA TYR A 110 -2.57 -11.08 -8.18
C TYR A 110 -4.04 -10.85 -7.82
N THR A 111 -4.92 -11.70 -8.35
CA THR A 111 -6.34 -11.75 -7.95
C THR A 111 -6.73 -13.20 -7.75
N HIS A 112 -6.73 -13.67 -6.50
CA HIS A 112 -7.66 -14.74 -6.15
C HIS A 112 -8.06 -14.76 -4.67
N GLY A 113 -9.37 -14.82 -4.45
CA GLY A 113 -10.07 -14.82 -3.17
C GLY A 113 -11.04 -13.63 -3.17
N GLU A 114 -12.33 -13.74 -3.45
CA GLU A 114 -13.31 -14.84 -3.37
C GLU A 114 -14.26 -14.76 -4.60
N TYR A 115 -15.12 -15.77 -4.82
CA TYR A 115 -16.09 -15.97 -5.94
C TYR A 115 -15.69 -16.95 -7.06
N PRO A 116 -15.67 -18.27 -6.77
CA PRO A 116 -15.45 -19.33 -7.76
C PRO A 116 -16.59 -19.52 -8.78
N GLN A 117 -17.70 -18.77 -8.69
CA GLN A 117 -18.87 -18.90 -9.58
C GLN A 117 -18.87 -17.97 -10.82
N TYR A 118 -17.89 -17.08 -10.98
CA TYR A 118 -17.83 -16.20 -12.16
C TYR A 118 -16.68 -16.58 -13.11
N PRO A 119 -16.95 -16.89 -14.40
CA PRO A 119 -15.91 -17.10 -15.38
C PRO A 119 -15.14 -15.79 -15.66
N PRO A 120 -13.86 -15.85 -16.09
CA PRO A 120 -12.92 -14.73 -16.12
C PRO A 120 -13.19 -13.73 -17.26
N LEU A 121 -14.40 -13.16 -17.32
CA LEU A 121 -14.86 -12.24 -18.36
C LEU A 121 -15.27 -10.85 -17.87
N LEU A 122 -14.93 -10.50 -16.62
CA LEU A 122 -14.97 -9.11 -16.14
C LEU A 122 -13.57 -8.49 -16.01
N ARG A 123 -12.63 -8.96 -16.84
CA ARG A 123 -11.26 -8.42 -16.98
C ARG A 123 -11.22 -6.97 -17.51
N TYR A 124 -12.35 -6.31 -17.80
CA TYR A 124 -12.30 -5.10 -18.64
C TYR A 124 -13.32 -3.97 -18.40
N SER A 125 -14.39 -4.14 -17.63
CA SER A 125 -15.51 -3.17 -17.68
C SER A 125 -15.52 -2.09 -16.60
N ILE A 126 -14.68 -2.17 -15.57
CA ILE A 126 -14.49 -1.06 -14.59
C ILE A 126 -13.10 -0.41 -14.76
N THR A 127 -12.15 -1.13 -15.34
CA THR A 127 -10.78 -0.68 -15.65
C THR A 127 -10.65 0.14 -16.95
N HIS A 128 -11.68 0.19 -17.80
CA HIS A 128 -11.56 0.74 -19.17
C HIS A 128 -11.46 2.27 -19.29
N ARG A 129 -11.54 3.04 -18.20
CA ARG A 129 -11.28 4.50 -18.24
C ARG A 129 -9.92 4.92 -17.66
N HIS A 130 -9.27 4.06 -16.88
CA HIS A 130 -8.09 4.45 -16.10
C HIS A 130 -6.85 3.58 -16.38
N VAL A 131 -6.99 2.33 -16.84
CA VAL A 131 -5.84 1.43 -17.10
C VAL A 131 -5.07 1.77 -18.38
N GLU A 132 -5.68 2.44 -19.37
CA GLU A 132 -4.94 2.86 -20.58
C GLU A 132 -3.82 3.87 -20.28
N ARG A 133 -3.94 4.66 -19.21
CA ARG A 133 -2.87 5.60 -18.80
C ARG A 133 -1.61 4.89 -18.30
N TYR A 134 -1.76 3.78 -17.59
CA TYR A 134 -0.65 3.04 -16.97
C TYR A 134 -0.10 1.90 -17.85
N ALA A 135 -0.67 1.67 -19.03
CA ALA A 135 -0.16 0.70 -19.99
C ALA A 135 1.03 1.25 -20.79
N THR A 136 1.13 2.57 -20.96
CA THR A 136 2.14 3.20 -21.82
C THR A 136 3.52 3.35 -21.15
N VAL A 137 3.57 3.52 -19.83
CA VAL A 137 4.81 3.80 -19.09
C VAL A 137 5.73 2.59 -18.90
N ALA A 138 5.20 1.36 -18.93
CA ALA A 138 5.97 0.13 -18.70
C ALA A 138 6.61 -0.48 -19.97
N SER A 139 6.54 0.21 -21.11
CA SER A 139 7.02 -0.28 -22.42
C SER A 139 8.16 0.55 -23.03
N MET A 140 8.83 1.42 -22.24
CA MET A 140 10.03 2.16 -22.64
C MET A 140 11.22 1.72 -21.79
#